data_AF-A0AAW0WGC0-F1
#
_entry.id   AF-A0AAW0WGC0-F1
#
_cell.length_a   1.000
_cell.length_b   1.000
_cell.length_c   1.000
_cell.angle_alpha   90.00
_cell.angle_beta   90.00
_cell.angle_gamma   90.00
#
_symmetry.space_group_name_H-M   'P 1'
#
loop_
_entity.id
_entity.type
_entity.pdbx_description
1 polymer ?
#
loop_
_entity_poly.entity_id
_entity_poly.type
_entity_poly.pdbx_seq_one_letter_code
_entity_poly.pdbx_strand_id
1 'polypeptide(L)'
;MDFLRDVLVVWLLAQSMFCTGQEEDNFVFVILNQESSLHYNAAQQLASNISLQSKQLGVPCVVHVSSEDWPTLATWTYFPLLERLSDQHGSNSSWVVLLEEWTTVRLEKLLGILQHYSPTLPLFIGRAVKDREETIIHHFARVDHDHPFLYPDSRAGMVLSVPLLNRLAQRWSNTSMQISSDFTIDAQYEFAKFVQSCETELSHHEGFCMQEKPGCAVVFNPTRKCEEVVQAHDIHFAVKSCTQFHAERLPIIQATWLKDATNYAIYSDVEEVTRDNQET
;
A
#
# COMPACT_ATOMS: atom_id res chain seq x y z
N MET A 1 -4.77 16.13 -69.30
CA MET A 1 -3.69 16.59 -68.39
C MET A 1 -4.09 16.20 -66.97
N ASP A 2 -4.56 14.95 -66.81
CA ASP A 2 -5.44 14.56 -65.69
C ASP A 2 -4.94 13.29 -64.99
N PHE A 3 -4.13 12.47 -65.67
CA PHE A 3 -3.60 11.23 -65.09
C PHE A 3 -2.53 11.46 -64.01
N LEU A 4 -1.80 12.58 -64.09
CA LEU A 4 -0.76 12.94 -63.10
C LEU A 4 -1.34 13.55 -61.81
N ARG A 5 -2.59 14.02 -61.86
CA ARG A 5 -3.24 14.67 -60.72
C ARG A 5 -3.85 13.63 -59.76
N ASP A 6 -4.34 12.52 -60.31
CA ASP A 6 -4.94 11.45 -59.51
C ASP A 6 -3.89 10.60 -58.76
N VAL A 7 -2.69 10.41 -59.34
CA VAL A 7 -1.60 9.66 -58.67
C VAL A 7 -1.00 10.43 -57.49
N LEU A 8 -0.97 11.77 -57.56
CA LEU A 8 -0.46 12.62 -56.48
C LEU A 8 -1.43 12.72 -55.29
N VAL A 9 -2.74 12.67 -55.54
CA VAL A 9 -3.77 12.69 -54.48
C VAL A 9 -3.80 11.35 -53.73
N VAL A 10 -3.57 10.22 -54.40
CA VAL A 10 -3.47 8.91 -53.74
C VAL A 10 -2.21 8.78 -52.88
N TRP A 11 -1.09 9.40 -53.27
CA TRP A 11 0.13 9.43 -52.44
C TRP A 11 0.04 10.35 -51.22
N LEU A 12 -0.71 11.46 -51.32
CA LEU A 12 -0.93 12.38 -50.20
C LEU A 12 -1.96 11.86 -49.18
N LEU A 13 -2.88 10.99 -49.60
CA LEU A 13 -3.83 10.34 -48.68
C LEU A 13 -3.26 9.06 -48.03
N ALA A 14 -2.17 8.50 -48.56
CA ALA A 14 -1.51 7.33 -47.99
C ALA A 14 -0.47 7.67 -46.89
N GLN A 15 -0.21 8.97 -46.62
CA GLN A 15 0.72 9.41 -45.57
C GLN A 15 0.04 10.03 -44.33
N SER A 16 -1.30 10.05 -44.28
CA SER A 16 -2.04 10.58 -43.11
C SER A 16 -2.65 9.50 -42.20
N MET A 17 -2.43 8.23 -42.48
CA MET A 17 -2.79 7.12 -41.58
C MET A 17 -1.54 6.35 -41.22
N PHE A 18 -0.93 6.69 -40.08
CA PHE A 18 -0.07 5.86 -39.20
C PHE A 18 0.79 6.81 -38.34
N CYS A 19 0.10 7.63 -37.55
CA CYS A 19 0.65 8.22 -36.32
C CYS A 19 -0.49 8.25 -35.30
N THR A 20 -1.02 7.07 -34.95
CA THR A 20 -1.48 6.89 -33.57
C THR A 20 -0.19 6.82 -32.77
N GLY A 21 0.29 7.97 -32.31
CA GLY A 21 1.21 7.98 -31.18
C GLY A 21 0.47 7.24 -30.08
N GLN A 22 0.85 5.99 -29.85
CA GLN A 22 0.40 5.27 -28.68
C GLN A 22 0.99 6.07 -27.52
N GLU A 23 0.14 6.82 -26.83
CA GLU A 23 0.55 7.57 -25.65
C GLU A 23 1.12 6.52 -24.69
N GLU A 24 2.46 6.49 -24.57
CA GLU A 24 3.12 5.47 -23.77
C GLU A 24 2.69 5.68 -22.32
N ASP A 25 2.16 4.61 -21.71
CA ASP A 25 1.75 4.68 -20.31
C ASP A 25 2.97 5.03 -19.45
N ASN A 26 2.85 6.14 -18.74
CA ASN A 26 3.84 6.58 -17.77
C ASN A 26 3.46 6.05 -16.39
N PHE A 27 4.41 5.42 -15.71
CA PHE A 27 4.19 4.76 -14.41
C PHE A 27 4.83 5.52 -13.27
N VAL A 28 4.10 5.64 -12.17
CA VAL A 28 4.64 6.14 -10.89
C VAL A 28 4.63 4.99 -9.90
N PHE A 29 5.81 4.63 -9.40
CA PHE A 29 5.94 3.65 -8.32
C PHE A 29 6.16 4.41 -7.01
N VAL A 30 5.40 4.05 -5.97
CA VAL A 30 5.56 4.61 -4.63
C VAL A 30 5.85 3.46 -3.69
N ILE A 31 7.05 3.46 -3.11
CA ILE A 31 7.49 2.45 -2.15
C ILE A 31 7.34 3.04 -0.77
N LEU A 32 6.37 2.52 -0.02
CA LEU A 32 6.19 2.82 1.40
C LEU A 32 7.25 2.08 2.20
N ASN A 33 7.90 2.78 3.13
CA ASN A 33 8.91 2.20 4.00
C ASN A 33 9.04 2.99 5.32
N GLN A 34 9.62 2.34 6.33
CA GLN A 34 10.03 2.99 7.58
C GLN A 34 11.45 3.55 7.49
N GLU A 35 11.76 4.59 8.28
CA GLU A 35 13.06 5.29 8.25
C GLU A 35 14.26 4.46 8.74
N SER A 36 14.04 3.33 9.41
CA SER A 36 15.16 2.52 9.89
C SER A 36 16.03 2.01 8.72
N SER A 37 17.32 1.83 8.97
CA SER A 37 18.28 1.40 7.94
C SER A 37 17.90 0.11 7.22
N LEU A 38 17.27 -0.85 7.92
CA LEU A 38 16.82 -2.10 7.31
C LEU A 38 15.74 -1.85 6.25
N HIS A 39 14.69 -1.12 6.64
CA HIS A 39 13.53 -0.82 5.80
C HIS A 39 13.91 0.11 4.64
N TYR A 40 14.71 1.13 4.92
CA TYR A 40 15.25 2.05 3.92
C TYR A 40 16.08 1.33 2.85
N ASN A 41 17.02 0.46 3.26
CA ASN A 41 17.86 -0.27 2.31
C ASN A 41 17.04 -1.20 1.41
N ALA A 42 16.00 -1.84 1.95
CA ALA A 42 15.09 -2.68 1.17
C ALA A 42 14.33 -1.85 0.12
N ALA A 43 13.80 -0.69 0.52
CA ALA A 43 13.11 0.22 -0.38
C ALA A 43 14.03 0.70 -1.51
N GLN A 44 15.27 1.07 -1.21
CA GLN A 44 16.24 1.52 -2.22
C GLN A 44 16.65 0.41 -3.18
N GLN A 45 16.76 -0.84 -2.70
CA GLN A 45 17.01 -1.99 -3.57
C GLN A 45 15.84 -2.22 -4.54
N LEU A 46 14.60 -2.16 -4.04
CA LEU A 46 13.40 -2.26 -4.88
C LEU A 46 13.34 -1.10 -5.89
N ALA A 47 13.60 0.13 -5.47
CA ALA A 47 13.58 1.30 -6.34
C ALA A 47 14.62 1.21 -7.48
N SER A 48 15.82 0.77 -7.13
CA SER A 48 16.91 0.54 -8.10
C SER A 48 16.56 -0.57 -9.09
N ASN A 49 15.92 -1.64 -8.60
CA ASN A 49 15.50 -2.76 -9.43
C ASN A 49 14.40 -2.37 -10.43
N ILE A 50 13.38 -1.63 -10.00
CA ILE A 50 12.32 -1.11 -10.87
C ILE A 50 12.93 -0.16 -11.91
N SER A 51 13.76 0.78 -11.48
CA SER A 51 14.42 1.75 -12.36
C SER A 51 15.30 1.07 -13.42
N LEU A 52 15.99 -0.02 -13.07
CA LEU A 52 16.78 -0.81 -14.02
C LEU A 52 15.89 -1.51 -15.05
N GLN A 53 14.81 -2.18 -14.61
CA GLN A 53 13.87 -2.84 -15.52
C GLN A 53 13.20 -1.85 -16.46
N SER A 54 12.81 -0.67 -15.97
CA SER A 54 12.23 0.41 -16.78
C SER A 54 13.18 0.84 -17.90
N LYS A 55 14.45 1.09 -17.59
CA LYS A 55 15.48 1.42 -18.59
C LYS A 55 15.68 0.31 -19.63
N GLN A 56 15.63 -0.95 -19.21
CA GLN A 56 15.77 -2.10 -20.11
C GLN A 56 14.58 -2.28 -21.04
N LEU A 57 13.36 -2.02 -20.55
CA LEU A 57 12.12 -2.15 -21.30
C LEU A 57 11.78 -0.89 -22.11
N GLY A 58 12.50 0.22 -21.90
CA GLY A 58 12.22 1.50 -22.55
C GLY A 58 10.92 2.16 -22.08
N VAL A 59 10.45 1.83 -20.87
CA VAL A 59 9.17 2.32 -20.33
C VAL A 59 9.43 3.46 -19.34
N PRO A 60 8.90 4.67 -19.57
CA PRO A 60 9.11 5.78 -18.64
C PRO A 60 8.44 5.49 -17.29
N CYS A 61 9.21 5.65 -16.21
CA CYS A 61 8.66 5.62 -14.86
C CYS A 61 9.36 6.57 -13.90
N VAL A 62 8.61 7.01 -12.89
CA VAL A 62 9.12 7.70 -11.70
C VAL A 62 9.02 6.73 -10.53
N VAL A 63 10.04 6.69 -9.68
CA VAL A 63 10.02 5.86 -8.46
C VAL A 63 10.24 6.76 -7.25
N HIS A 64 9.32 6.69 -6.31
CA HIS A 64 9.33 7.40 -5.04
C HIS A 64 9.59 6.45 -3.88
N VAL A 65 10.39 6.90 -2.91
CA VAL A 65 10.62 6.21 -1.64
C VAL A 65 10.07 7.10 -0.54
N SER A 66 9.07 6.62 0.20
CA SER A 66 8.24 7.47 1.05
C SER A 66 9.04 8.19 2.14
N SER A 67 10.01 7.51 2.74
CA SER A 67 10.88 8.09 3.76
C SER A 67 11.86 9.14 3.23
N GLU A 68 12.14 9.17 1.93
CA GLU A 68 13.01 10.17 1.30
C GLU A 68 12.22 11.37 0.81
N ASP A 69 11.16 11.10 0.05
CA ASP A 69 10.39 12.13 -0.63
C ASP A 69 9.42 12.84 0.32
N TRP A 70 8.92 12.14 1.34
CA TRP A 70 7.93 12.63 2.30
C TRP A 70 8.17 12.16 3.75
N PRO A 71 9.35 12.47 4.35
CA PRO A 71 9.75 11.95 5.67
C PRO A 71 8.79 12.32 6.81
N THR A 72 8.14 13.48 6.74
CA THR A 72 7.24 13.96 7.82
C THR A 72 5.78 13.54 7.64
N LEU A 73 5.47 12.84 6.55
CA LEU A 73 4.11 12.54 6.14
C LEU A 73 3.72 11.14 6.61
N ALA A 74 2.50 10.97 7.13
CA ALA A 74 1.95 9.67 7.53
C ALA A 74 1.57 8.80 6.30
N THR A 75 2.54 8.55 5.42
CA THR A 75 2.38 7.89 4.12
C THR A 75 1.87 6.45 4.22
N TRP A 76 2.10 5.80 5.37
CA TRP A 76 1.61 4.47 5.70
C TRP A 76 0.08 4.35 5.69
N THR A 77 -0.65 5.48 5.75
CA THR A 77 -2.12 5.52 5.66
C THR A 77 -2.63 5.75 4.24
N TYR A 78 -1.75 5.96 3.26
CA TYR A 78 -2.03 6.32 1.86
C TYR A 78 -2.70 7.69 1.64
N PHE A 79 -3.60 8.14 2.52
CA PHE A 79 -4.37 9.38 2.33
C PHE A 79 -3.53 10.63 2.10
N PRO A 80 -2.47 10.89 2.89
CA PRO A 80 -1.69 12.11 2.73
C PRO A 80 -0.92 12.16 1.39
N LEU A 81 -0.73 11.01 0.74
CA LEU A 81 -0.09 10.94 -0.57
C LEU A 81 -1.01 11.37 -1.71
N LEU A 82 -2.34 11.32 -1.53
CA LEU A 82 -3.29 11.55 -2.62
C LEU A 82 -3.10 12.92 -3.28
N GLU A 83 -3.05 13.98 -2.48
CA GLU A 83 -2.83 15.35 -3.00
C GLU A 83 -1.45 15.48 -3.65
N ARG A 84 -0.40 14.97 -3.00
CA ARG A 84 0.98 15.05 -3.52
C ARG A 84 1.12 14.37 -4.87
N LEU A 85 0.61 13.14 -4.97
CA LEU A 85 0.67 12.35 -6.19
C LEU A 85 -0.22 12.95 -7.29
N SER A 86 -1.41 13.46 -6.94
CA SER A 86 -2.29 14.14 -7.89
C SER A 86 -1.64 15.42 -8.45
N ASP A 87 -1.02 16.23 -7.59
CA ASP A 87 -0.36 17.48 -8.00
C ASP A 87 0.85 17.22 -8.90
N GLN A 88 1.65 16.20 -8.58
CA GLN A 88 2.88 15.91 -9.30
C GLN A 88 2.66 15.08 -10.57
N HIS A 89 1.70 14.15 -10.54
CA HIS A 89 1.56 13.11 -11.55
C HIS A 89 0.16 12.99 -12.16
N GLY A 90 -0.81 13.77 -11.69
CA GLY A 90 -2.21 13.67 -12.09
C GLY A 90 -2.51 14.03 -13.56
N SER A 91 -1.53 14.57 -14.29
CA SER A 91 -1.69 15.02 -15.69
C SER A 91 -0.66 14.44 -16.66
N ASN A 92 0.34 13.70 -16.16
CA ASN A 92 1.47 13.22 -16.97
C ASN A 92 1.69 11.70 -16.86
N SER A 93 0.84 11.00 -16.09
CA SER A 93 0.97 9.58 -15.79
C SER A 93 -0.33 8.83 -16.05
N SER A 94 -0.23 7.53 -16.31
CA SER A 94 -1.38 6.64 -16.49
C SER A 94 -1.70 5.88 -15.21
N TRP A 95 -0.66 5.46 -14.48
CA TRP A 95 -0.77 4.53 -13.37
C TRP A 95 0.09 4.94 -12.18
N VAL A 96 -0.45 4.76 -10.98
CA VAL A 96 0.29 4.79 -9.72
C VAL A 96 0.27 3.40 -9.10
N VAL A 97 1.45 2.85 -8.84
CA VAL A 97 1.66 1.54 -8.22
C VAL A 97 2.18 1.75 -6.81
N LEU A 98 1.36 1.45 -5.82
CA LEU A 98 1.71 1.53 -4.40
C LEU A 98 2.28 0.18 -3.95
N LEU A 99 3.47 0.22 -3.36
CA LEU A 99 4.26 -0.95 -2.95
C LEU A 99 4.75 -0.76 -1.51
N GLU A 100 5.08 -1.86 -0.85
CA GLU A 100 5.88 -1.87 0.39
C GLU A 100 7.31 -2.33 0.09
N GLU A 101 8.27 -2.03 0.96
CA GLU A 101 9.69 -2.30 0.75
C GLU A 101 10.03 -3.78 0.58
N TRP A 102 9.20 -4.68 1.11
CA TRP A 102 9.36 -6.13 1.01
C TRP A 102 8.60 -6.73 -0.17
N THR A 103 8.73 -6.10 -1.33
CA THR A 103 8.04 -6.51 -2.55
C THR A 103 9.04 -6.80 -3.66
N THR A 104 8.74 -7.77 -4.52
CA THR A 104 9.45 -8.01 -5.78
C THR A 104 8.54 -7.68 -6.95
N VAL A 105 9.03 -6.84 -7.87
CA VAL A 105 8.28 -6.43 -9.07
C VAL A 105 8.93 -7.02 -10.31
N ARG A 106 8.13 -7.64 -11.17
CA ARG A 106 8.47 -8.06 -12.53
C ARG A 106 7.76 -7.11 -13.48
N LEU A 107 8.45 -6.04 -13.87
CA LEU A 107 7.84 -4.91 -14.58
C LEU A 107 7.19 -5.35 -15.89
N GLU A 108 7.87 -6.18 -16.70
CA GLU A 108 7.31 -6.72 -17.95
C GLU A 108 5.94 -7.40 -17.75
N LYS A 109 5.79 -8.19 -16.69
CA LYS A 109 4.51 -8.85 -16.38
C LYS A 109 3.47 -7.86 -15.88
N LEU A 110 3.87 -6.87 -15.08
CA LEU A 110 2.95 -5.82 -14.61
C LEU A 110 2.38 -5.02 -15.78
N LEU A 111 3.24 -4.65 -16.74
CA LEU A 111 2.82 -4.01 -17.98
C LEU A 111 1.89 -4.91 -18.79
N GLY A 112 2.24 -6.20 -18.90
CA GLY A 112 1.40 -7.21 -19.56
C GLY A 112 0.02 -7.40 -18.91
N ILE A 113 -0.13 -7.08 -17.62
CA ILE A 113 -1.42 -7.06 -16.93
C ILE A 113 -2.16 -5.75 -17.23
N LEU A 114 -1.49 -4.61 -17.05
CA LEU A 114 -2.14 -3.29 -17.11
C LEU A 114 -2.55 -2.88 -18.52
N GLN A 115 -1.90 -3.40 -19.57
CA GLN A 115 -2.33 -3.20 -20.96
C GLN A 115 -3.75 -3.71 -21.26
N HIS A 116 -4.32 -4.59 -20.42
CA HIS A 116 -5.67 -5.09 -20.56
C HIS A 116 -6.73 -4.17 -19.93
N TYR A 117 -6.31 -3.11 -19.27
CA TYR A 117 -7.16 -2.12 -18.64
C TYR A 117 -7.05 -0.78 -19.36
N SER A 118 -8.15 -0.01 -19.38
CA SER A 118 -8.12 1.34 -19.94
C SER A 118 -7.62 2.34 -18.89
N PRO A 119 -6.47 3.01 -19.09
CA PRO A 119 -5.93 3.97 -18.12
C PRO A 119 -6.83 5.20 -17.91
N THR A 120 -7.77 5.44 -18.82
CA THR A 120 -8.76 6.54 -18.74
C THR A 120 -9.92 6.28 -17.78
N LEU A 121 -10.09 5.04 -17.30
CA LEU A 121 -11.14 4.68 -16.35
C LEU A 121 -10.63 4.80 -14.90
N PRO A 122 -11.49 5.11 -13.92
CA PRO A 122 -11.12 5.07 -12.50
C PRO A 122 -11.00 3.61 -12.05
N LEU A 123 -9.77 3.12 -11.88
CA LEU A 123 -9.49 1.72 -11.63
C LEU A 123 -8.65 1.55 -10.37
N PHE A 124 -9.03 0.56 -9.57
CA PHE A 124 -8.29 0.12 -8.39
C PHE A 124 -8.03 -1.38 -8.52
N ILE A 125 -6.77 -1.79 -8.63
CA ILE A 125 -6.39 -3.16 -8.98
C ILE A 125 -5.39 -3.69 -7.95
N GLY A 126 -5.51 -4.95 -7.56
CA GLY A 126 -4.54 -5.58 -6.67
C GLY A 126 -4.99 -6.98 -6.23
N ARG A 127 -4.37 -7.49 -5.16
CA ARG A 127 -4.81 -8.74 -4.53
C ARG A 127 -5.94 -8.46 -3.55
N ALA A 128 -7.17 -8.78 -3.93
CA ALA A 128 -8.31 -8.67 -3.00
C ALA A 128 -8.27 -9.73 -1.89
N VAL A 129 -8.53 -9.29 -0.66
CA VAL A 129 -8.83 -10.10 0.53
C VAL A 129 -10.17 -9.65 1.12
N LYS A 130 -10.70 -10.45 2.05
CA LYS A 130 -11.95 -10.19 2.76
C LYS A 130 -11.91 -10.82 4.13
N ASP A 131 -12.71 -10.29 5.04
CA ASP A 131 -12.92 -10.91 6.34
C ASP A 131 -13.84 -12.12 6.22
N ARG A 132 -13.53 -13.15 7.02
CA ARG A 132 -14.38 -14.33 7.13
C ARG A 132 -15.43 -14.18 8.22
N GLU A 133 -15.10 -13.39 9.24
CA GLU A 133 -15.91 -13.14 10.43
C GLU A 133 -15.57 -11.76 11.00
N GLU A 134 -16.43 -11.23 11.87
CA GLU A 134 -16.19 -9.95 12.53
C GLU A 134 -14.96 -10.05 13.43
N THR A 135 -13.90 -9.30 13.12
CA THR A 135 -12.68 -9.27 13.93
C THR A 135 -12.43 -7.85 14.45
N ILE A 136 -12.45 -7.70 15.78
CA ILE A 136 -12.23 -6.40 16.46
C ILE A 136 -10.77 -5.90 16.30
N ILE A 137 -9.90 -6.74 15.73
CA ILE A 137 -8.45 -6.55 15.70
C ILE A 137 -8.00 -5.60 14.58
N HIS A 138 -8.84 -5.39 13.56
CA HIS A 138 -8.45 -4.63 12.36
C HIS A 138 -9.46 -3.55 11.96
N HIS A 139 -10.77 -3.74 12.17
CA HIS A 139 -11.76 -2.67 12.00
C HIS A 139 -13.10 -3.06 12.63
N PHE A 140 -13.87 -2.09 13.14
CA PHE A 140 -15.19 -2.34 13.76
C PHE A 140 -16.32 -2.56 12.74
N ALA A 141 -16.03 -3.21 11.62
CA ALA A 141 -16.98 -3.45 10.55
C ALA A 141 -17.68 -4.80 10.71
N ARG A 142 -18.98 -4.81 10.39
CA ARG A 142 -19.74 -6.06 10.25
C ARG A 142 -19.41 -6.74 8.94
N VAL A 143 -19.32 -8.06 8.97
CA VAL A 143 -19.11 -8.86 7.75
C VAL A 143 -20.45 -9.13 7.10
N ASP A 144 -20.61 -8.65 5.87
CA ASP A 144 -21.70 -9.06 4.99
C ASP A 144 -21.27 -10.32 4.24
N HIS A 145 -21.95 -11.44 4.52
CA HIS A 145 -21.64 -12.72 3.89
C HIS A 145 -22.16 -12.85 2.45
N ASP A 146 -23.19 -12.09 2.10
CA ASP A 146 -23.79 -12.10 0.76
C ASP A 146 -23.00 -11.18 -0.18
N HIS A 147 -22.53 -10.05 0.34
CA HIS A 147 -21.75 -9.04 -0.38
C HIS A 147 -20.46 -8.69 0.37
N PRO A 148 -19.47 -9.60 0.40
CA PRO A 148 -18.25 -9.37 1.16
C PRO A 148 -17.50 -8.17 0.61
N PHE A 149 -17.11 -7.26 1.51
CA PHE A 149 -16.27 -6.14 1.16
C PHE A 149 -14.84 -6.61 0.85
N LEU A 150 -14.32 -6.18 -0.30
CA LEU A 150 -12.97 -6.50 -0.76
C LEU A 150 -12.04 -5.32 -0.52
N TYR A 151 -10.90 -5.60 0.09
CA TYR A 151 -9.82 -4.63 0.31
C TYR A 151 -8.47 -5.23 -0.12
N PRO A 152 -7.45 -4.42 -0.42
CA PRO A 152 -6.20 -4.94 -0.97
C PRO A 152 -5.38 -5.58 0.14
N ASP A 153 -4.65 -6.64 -0.21
CA ASP A 153 -3.49 -7.12 0.55
C ASP A 153 -2.29 -6.25 0.15
N SER A 154 -2.04 -5.17 0.90
CA SER A 154 -1.05 -4.14 0.54
C SER A 154 0.36 -4.69 0.34
N ARG A 155 0.69 -5.78 1.03
CA ARG A 155 1.97 -6.51 0.93
C ARG A 155 2.25 -7.06 -0.46
N ALA A 156 1.20 -7.30 -1.25
CA ALA A 156 1.30 -7.74 -2.64
C ALA A 156 1.23 -6.56 -3.64
N GLY A 157 1.18 -5.32 -3.15
CA GLY A 157 1.04 -4.10 -3.95
C GLY A 157 -0.39 -3.85 -4.44
N MET A 158 -0.64 -2.60 -4.83
CA MET A 158 -1.91 -2.17 -5.43
C MET A 158 -1.68 -1.08 -6.48
N VAL A 159 -2.62 -0.92 -7.40
CA VAL A 159 -2.54 0.03 -8.53
C VAL A 159 -3.77 0.91 -8.56
N LEU A 160 -3.54 2.21 -8.71
CA LEU A 160 -4.55 3.22 -9.00
C LEU A 160 -4.32 3.75 -10.42
N SER A 161 -5.38 3.87 -11.21
CA SER A 161 -5.29 4.72 -12.40
C SER A 161 -5.27 6.20 -12.00
N VAL A 162 -4.65 7.04 -12.81
CA VAL A 162 -4.60 8.48 -12.54
C VAL A 162 -5.98 9.16 -12.45
N PRO A 163 -6.99 8.81 -13.29
CA PRO A 163 -8.35 9.31 -13.10
C PRO A 163 -8.94 8.99 -11.73
N LEU A 164 -8.64 7.82 -11.15
CA LEU A 164 -9.04 7.49 -9.80
C LEU A 164 -8.27 8.33 -8.78
N LEU A 165 -6.94 8.42 -8.90
CA LEU A 165 -6.10 9.23 -8.02
C LEU A 165 -6.61 10.68 -7.91
N ASN A 166 -6.86 11.33 -9.04
CA ASN A 166 -7.33 12.72 -9.06
C ASN A 166 -8.69 12.87 -8.38
N ARG A 167 -9.59 11.91 -8.56
CA ARG A 167 -10.89 11.88 -7.87
C ARG A 167 -10.72 11.73 -6.36
N LEU A 168 -9.84 10.83 -5.93
CA LEU A 168 -9.54 10.61 -4.51
C LEU A 168 -8.91 11.84 -3.88
N ALA A 169 -7.95 12.49 -4.55
CA ALA A 169 -7.31 13.71 -4.08
C ALA A 169 -8.31 14.87 -3.95
N GLN A 170 -9.16 15.09 -4.95
CA GLN A 170 -10.21 16.11 -4.88
C GLN A 170 -11.20 15.84 -3.74
N ARG A 171 -11.56 14.58 -3.48
CA ARG A 171 -12.43 14.25 -2.35
C ARG A 171 -11.70 14.49 -1.04
N TRP A 172 -10.45 14.06 -0.95
CA TRP A 172 -9.62 14.20 0.24
C TRP A 172 -9.47 15.66 0.66
N SER A 173 -9.16 16.54 -0.29
CA SER A 173 -8.99 17.99 -0.04
C SER A 173 -10.27 18.68 0.45
N ASN A 174 -11.44 18.14 0.09
CA ASN A 174 -12.74 18.73 0.41
C ASN A 174 -13.39 18.13 1.66
N THR A 175 -12.75 17.16 2.33
CA THR A 175 -13.38 16.47 3.46
C THR A 175 -12.79 16.94 4.78
N SER A 176 -13.64 17.14 5.80
CA SER A 176 -13.22 17.30 7.19
C SER A 176 -12.45 16.09 7.75
N MET A 177 -12.36 14.99 6.98
CA MET A 177 -11.60 13.78 7.28
C MET A 177 -10.10 14.03 7.43
N GLN A 178 -9.54 15.09 6.82
CA GLN A 178 -8.15 15.50 7.08
C GLN A 178 -7.88 15.73 8.58
N ILE A 179 -8.92 16.12 9.34
CA ILE A 179 -8.83 16.43 10.78
C ILE A 179 -9.04 15.17 11.65
N SER A 180 -9.68 14.12 11.13
CA SER A 180 -9.98 12.88 11.88
C SER A 180 -9.06 11.71 11.52
N SER A 181 -8.22 11.84 10.49
CA SER A 181 -7.39 10.76 9.95
C SER A 181 -6.01 10.63 10.58
N ASP A 182 -5.71 11.37 11.65
CA ASP A 182 -4.45 11.23 12.40
C ASP A 182 -4.30 9.84 13.05
N PHE A 183 -5.34 9.01 12.97
CA PHE A 183 -5.37 7.65 13.45
C PHE A 183 -6.12 6.76 12.45
N THR A 184 -5.44 5.75 11.92
CA THR A 184 -6.03 4.63 11.19
C THR A 184 -5.68 3.33 11.91
N ILE A 185 -6.64 2.43 12.02
CA ILE A 185 -6.48 1.13 12.70
C ILE A 185 -6.09 0.06 11.67
N ASP A 186 -6.66 0.17 10.46
CA ASP A 186 -6.35 -0.69 9.32
C ASP A 186 -6.35 0.15 8.04
N ALA A 187 -5.15 0.62 7.69
CA ALA A 187 -4.94 1.54 6.58
C ALA A 187 -5.45 0.97 5.24
N GLN A 188 -5.23 -0.30 4.94
CA GLN A 188 -5.65 -0.91 3.67
C GLN A 188 -7.18 -1.03 3.59
N TYR A 189 -7.85 -1.41 4.69
CA TYR A 189 -9.30 -1.51 4.74
C TYR A 189 -9.96 -0.13 4.67
N GLU A 190 -9.49 0.82 5.48
CA GLU A 190 -10.02 2.17 5.54
C GLU A 190 -9.79 2.92 4.22
N PHE A 191 -8.62 2.74 3.59
CA PHE A 191 -8.35 3.28 2.27
C PHE A 191 -9.29 2.68 1.22
N ALA A 192 -9.49 1.36 1.19
CA ALA A 192 -10.44 0.73 0.28
C ALA A 192 -11.87 1.24 0.49
N LYS A 193 -12.29 1.51 1.73
CA LYS A 193 -13.60 2.10 2.03
C LYS A 193 -13.73 3.52 1.49
N PHE A 194 -12.67 4.31 1.59
CA PHE A 194 -12.63 5.64 1.00
C PHE A 194 -12.73 5.57 -0.53
N VAL A 195 -12.01 4.63 -1.17
CA VAL A 195 -12.11 4.37 -2.62
C VAL A 195 -13.53 3.95 -3.02
N GLN A 196 -14.18 3.06 -2.26
CA GLN A 196 -15.57 2.64 -2.47
C GLN A 196 -16.54 3.82 -2.37
N SER A 197 -16.28 4.78 -1.46
CA SER A 197 -17.09 6.00 -1.35
C SER A 197 -17.02 6.91 -2.58
N CYS A 198 -16.03 6.70 -3.46
CA CYS A 198 -15.84 7.32 -4.77
C CYS A 198 -16.37 6.48 -5.94
N GLU A 199 -17.23 5.49 -5.65
CA GLU A 199 -17.87 4.59 -6.62
C GLU A 199 -16.85 3.73 -7.38
N THR A 200 -15.79 3.29 -6.69
CA THR A 200 -14.78 2.40 -7.27
C THR A 200 -14.45 1.29 -6.28
N GLU A 201 -14.46 0.05 -6.76
CA GLU A 201 -14.16 -1.12 -5.94
C GLU A 201 -12.86 -1.76 -6.41
N LEU A 202 -12.22 -2.52 -5.50
CA LEU A 202 -11.01 -3.24 -5.82
C LEU A 202 -11.29 -4.37 -6.81
N SER A 203 -10.58 -4.33 -7.93
CA SER A 203 -10.53 -5.42 -8.90
C SER A 203 -9.41 -6.39 -8.53
N HIS A 204 -9.78 -7.63 -8.18
CA HIS A 204 -8.81 -8.68 -7.91
C HIS A 204 -8.05 -9.07 -9.19
N HIS A 205 -6.72 -9.22 -9.10
CA HIS A 205 -5.93 -9.79 -10.17
C HIS A 205 -4.86 -10.77 -9.64
N GLU A 206 -4.78 -11.96 -10.23
CA GLU A 206 -3.92 -13.08 -9.77
C GLU A 206 -2.41 -12.80 -9.93
N GLY A 207 -2.04 -11.77 -10.70
CA GLY A 207 -0.67 -11.30 -10.83
C GLY A 207 -0.11 -10.60 -9.58
N PHE A 208 -0.94 -10.31 -8.58
CA PHE A 208 -0.54 -9.76 -7.28
C PHE A 208 -0.54 -10.89 -6.24
N CYS A 209 0.65 -11.28 -5.79
CA CYS A 209 0.88 -12.56 -5.14
C CYS A 209 1.49 -12.44 -3.74
N MET A 210 1.10 -13.34 -2.84
CA MET A 210 1.76 -13.53 -1.54
C MET A 210 2.88 -14.56 -1.58
N GLN A 211 2.96 -15.33 -2.66
CA GLN A 211 3.95 -16.38 -2.89
C GLN A 211 4.29 -16.41 -4.38
N GLU A 212 5.56 -16.53 -4.71
CA GLU A 212 6.02 -16.59 -6.10
C GLU A 212 5.39 -17.78 -6.85
N LYS A 213 4.76 -17.49 -7.98
CA LYS A 213 4.17 -18.46 -8.92
C LYS A 213 4.33 -17.95 -10.36
N PRO A 214 4.23 -18.85 -11.37
CA PRO A 214 4.12 -18.41 -12.76
C PRO A 214 3.00 -17.37 -12.93
N GLY A 215 3.28 -16.29 -13.66
CA GLY A 215 2.33 -15.19 -13.86
C GLY A 215 2.36 -14.07 -12.81
N CYS A 216 3.00 -14.27 -11.65
CA CYS A 216 3.10 -13.19 -10.66
C CYS A 216 3.96 -12.02 -11.16
N ALA A 217 3.40 -10.81 -11.06
CA ALA A 217 4.02 -9.54 -11.43
C ALA A 217 4.50 -8.76 -10.21
N VAL A 218 3.72 -8.76 -9.13
CA VAL A 218 4.08 -8.13 -7.85
C VAL A 218 3.95 -9.19 -6.76
N VAL A 219 5.01 -9.38 -5.99
CA VAL A 219 5.11 -10.50 -5.03
C VAL A 219 5.62 -10.02 -3.69
N PHE A 220 4.88 -10.32 -2.63
CA PHE A 220 5.39 -10.16 -1.27
C PHE A 220 6.62 -11.06 -1.06
N ASN A 221 7.75 -10.45 -0.72
CA ASN A 221 9.03 -11.13 -0.56
C ASN A 221 9.80 -10.55 0.64
N PRO A 222 9.45 -10.97 1.87
CA PRO A 222 10.19 -10.58 3.05
C PRO A 222 11.58 -11.24 3.00
N THR A 223 12.63 -10.42 2.94
CA THR A 223 14.01 -10.89 2.75
C THR A 223 14.54 -11.69 3.94
N ARG A 224 13.94 -11.57 5.13
CA ARG A 224 14.34 -12.33 6.32
C ARG A 224 13.31 -13.40 6.64
N LYS A 225 13.68 -14.65 6.41
CA LYS A 225 13.19 -15.73 7.26
C LYS A 225 13.86 -15.54 8.63
N CYS A 226 13.11 -15.64 9.72
CA CYS A 226 13.71 -15.62 11.06
C CYS A 226 14.59 -16.87 11.20
N GLU A 227 15.87 -16.77 10.84
CA GLU A 227 16.81 -17.90 10.82
C GLU A 227 17.37 -18.20 12.21
N GLU A 228 17.46 -17.19 13.08
CA GLU A 228 17.97 -17.32 14.44
C GLU A 228 16.83 -17.30 15.45
N VAL A 229 16.80 -18.32 16.31
CA VAL A 229 15.93 -18.34 17.48
C VAL A 229 16.46 -17.29 18.45
N VAL A 230 15.71 -16.21 18.61
CA VAL A 230 15.96 -15.19 19.64
C VAL A 230 15.89 -15.87 21.00
N GLN A 231 16.93 -15.73 21.82
CA GLN A 231 16.93 -16.31 23.15
C GLN A 231 15.91 -15.59 24.03
N ALA A 232 15.23 -16.29 24.94
CA ALA A 232 14.18 -15.69 25.77
C ALA A 232 14.65 -14.45 26.56
N HIS A 233 15.91 -14.40 26.98
CA HIS A 233 16.49 -13.26 27.71
C HIS A 233 16.72 -12.03 26.82
N ASP A 234 16.79 -12.19 25.51
CA ASP A 234 16.93 -11.11 24.53
C ASP A 234 15.56 -10.50 24.15
N ILE A 235 14.45 -11.06 24.65
CA ILE A 235 13.09 -10.59 24.40
C ILE A 235 12.62 -9.78 25.62
N HIS A 236 12.27 -8.50 25.42
CA HIS A 236 11.70 -7.66 26.45
C HIS A 236 10.20 -7.42 26.20
N PHE A 237 9.36 -7.72 27.18
CA PHE A 237 7.92 -7.45 27.14
C PHE A 237 7.59 -6.15 27.88
N ALA A 238 7.18 -5.12 27.13
CA ALA A 238 6.70 -3.87 27.71
C ALA A 238 5.16 -3.89 27.82
N VAL A 239 4.64 -4.04 29.04
CA VAL A 239 3.19 -4.06 29.31
C VAL A 239 2.74 -2.66 29.69
N LYS A 240 2.03 -1.97 28.80
CA LYS A 240 1.41 -0.69 29.10
C LYS A 240 0.00 -0.88 29.67
N SER A 241 -0.26 -0.28 30.81
CA SER A 241 -1.59 -0.21 31.44
C SER A 241 -1.95 1.26 31.73
N CYS A 242 -3.17 1.48 32.22
CA CYS A 242 -3.59 2.78 32.73
C CYS A 242 -4.57 2.64 33.91
N THR A 243 -4.90 3.74 34.59
CA THR A 243 -5.82 3.80 35.73
C THR A 243 -7.07 2.94 35.56
N GLN A 244 -7.69 3.01 34.37
CA GLN A 244 -8.92 2.28 34.06
C GLN A 244 -8.73 0.74 34.08
N PHE A 245 -7.56 0.26 33.65
CA PHE A 245 -7.30 -1.17 33.46
C PHE A 245 -6.33 -1.76 34.48
N HIS A 246 -5.75 -0.92 35.33
CA HIS A 246 -4.75 -1.29 36.32
C HIS A 246 -5.30 -2.31 37.32
N ALA A 247 -6.51 -2.13 37.83
CA ALA A 247 -7.08 -3.03 38.84
C ALA A 247 -7.70 -4.32 38.25
N GLU A 248 -8.05 -4.33 36.97
CA GLU A 248 -8.79 -5.45 36.35
C GLU A 248 -7.93 -6.28 35.41
N ARG A 249 -7.25 -5.65 34.45
CA ARG A 249 -6.53 -6.38 33.38
C ARG A 249 -5.10 -6.73 33.78
N LEU A 250 -4.43 -5.87 34.55
CA LEU A 250 -3.05 -6.12 34.95
C LEU A 250 -2.92 -7.39 35.82
N PRO A 251 -3.79 -7.65 36.81
CA PRO A 251 -3.74 -8.91 37.57
C PRO A 251 -3.96 -10.14 36.69
N ILE A 252 -4.79 -10.05 35.65
CA ILE A 252 -5.02 -11.16 34.70
C ILE A 252 -3.75 -11.43 33.90
N ILE A 253 -3.09 -10.39 33.39
CA ILE A 253 -1.83 -10.52 32.64
C ILE A 253 -0.74 -11.13 33.54
N GLN A 254 -0.57 -10.59 34.76
CA GLN A 254 0.36 -11.09 35.78
C GLN A 254 0.05 -12.55 36.17
N ALA A 255 -1.22 -12.95 36.21
CA ALA A 255 -1.65 -14.30 36.54
C ALA A 255 -1.53 -15.30 35.38
N THR A 256 -1.33 -14.83 34.14
CA THR A 256 -1.29 -15.66 32.92
C THR A 256 0.10 -15.66 32.29
N TRP A 257 0.23 -15.20 31.04
CA TRP A 257 1.44 -15.36 30.22
C TRP A 257 2.64 -14.54 30.71
N LEU A 258 2.43 -13.49 31.51
CA LEU A 258 3.54 -12.67 32.00
C LEU A 258 4.48 -13.46 32.93
N LYS A 259 4.00 -14.55 33.54
CA LYS A 259 4.82 -15.49 34.34
C LYS A 259 5.91 -16.17 33.52
N ASP A 260 5.67 -16.34 32.22
CA ASP A 260 6.60 -16.98 31.30
C ASP A 260 7.55 -15.97 30.62
N ALA A 261 7.31 -14.66 30.81
CA ALA A 261 8.16 -13.60 30.29
C ALA A 261 9.39 -13.42 31.19
N THR A 262 10.57 -13.76 30.67
CA THR A 262 11.84 -13.69 31.42
C THR A 262 12.34 -12.26 31.64
N ASN A 263 11.94 -11.31 30.80
CA ASN A 263 12.34 -9.92 30.89
C ASN A 263 11.14 -9.04 30.52
N TYR A 264 10.57 -8.33 31.49
CA TYR A 264 9.40 -7.48 31.26
C TYR A 264 9.42 -6.23 32.15
N ALA A 265 8.68 -5.21 31.73
CA ALA A 265 8.38 -4.03 32.55
C ALA A 265 6.90 -3.65 32.39
N ILE A 266 6.29 -3.19 33.48
CA ILE A 266 4.92 -2.67 33.49
C ILE A 266 5.01 -1.14 33.56
N TYR A 267 4.33 -0.48 32.63
CA TYR A 267 4.25 0.98 32.57
C TYR A 267 2.79 1.40 32.79
N SER A 268 2.52 2.15 33.86
CA SER A 268 1.18 2.66 34.17
C SER A 268 1.27 4.12 34.65
N ASP A 269 0.20 4.87 34.44
CA ASP A 269 -0.04 6.22 34.99
C ASP A 269 -0.41 6.20 36.50
N VAL A 270 -0.47 5.03 37.12
CA VAL A 270 -0.73 4.82 38.55
C VAL A 270 0.34 3.89 39.09
N GLU A 271 0.95 4.27 40.21
CA GLU A 271 1.88 3.41 40.93
C GLU A 271 1.12 2.34 41.73
N GLU A 272 1.71 1.14 41.86
CA GLU A 272 1.21 0.16 42.82
C GLU A 272 1.42 0.71 44.23
N VAL A 273 0.34 0.83 45.00
CA VAL A 273 0.46 1.04 46.45
C VAL A 273 1.00 -0.26 47.04
N THR A 274 2.32 -0.35 47.20
CA THR A 274 2.95 -1.38 48.01
C THR A 274 2.28 -1.34 49.38
N ARG A 275 1.41 -2.31 49.67
CA ARG A 275 0.98 -2.57 51.04
C ARG A 275 2.19 -3.15 51.74
N ASP A 276 3.00 -2.26 52.31
CA ASP A 276 4.00 -2.65 53.30
C ASP A 276 3.31 -3.54 54.34
N ASN A 277 3.85 -4.75 54.47
CA ASN A 277 3.67 -5.72 55.53
C ASN A 277 2.71 -5.29 56.65
N GLN A 278 1.43 -5.68 56.55
CA GLN A 278 0.63 -5.91 57.75
C GLN A 278 1.07 -7.24 58.37
N GLU A 279 2.22 -7.21 59.04
CA GLU A 279 2.58 -8.15 60.10
C GLU A 279 3.15 -7.35 61.27
N THR A 280 2.28 -6.96 62.21
CA THR A 280 2.37 -7.26 63.66
C THR A 280 1.08 -6.88 64.36
#